data_AF-A0AA43V2N3-F1
#
_entry.id   AF-A0AA43V2N3-F1
#
_cell.length_a   1.000
_cell.length_b   1.000
_cell.length_c   1.000
_cell.angle_alpha   90.00
_cell.angle_beta   90.00
_cell.angle_gamma   90.00
#
_symmetry.space_group_name_H-M   'P 1'
#
loop_
_entity.id
_entity.type
_entity.pdbx_description
1 polymer ?
#
loop_
_entity_poly.entity_id
_entity_poly.type
_entity_poly.pdbx_seq_one_letter_code
_entity_poly.pdbx_strand_id
1 'polypeptide(L)'
;KAIKAQRFSLNYHYPTVAEIKDIVETKAPRIYEKTSHHHDFLHYKLGIANVEKSFKLDYQEEEFNQRRDELFDDAKELYEFYTDVEQAPLINDLNHGPIAYIGARHLILEELEKMLIQLSTFHSYHDLEFLFVTREDEVETLKWARWLPHMTLRGQNIRGFVYNQRTRDQILTSIYSMIKERIQAVRERSRSNEQIIFTPQ
;
A
#
# COMPACT_ATOMS: atom_id res chain seq x y z
N LYS A 1 -3.81 -16.94 20.82
CA LYS A 1 -4.64 -17.27 19.64
C LYS A 1 -4.87 -16.07 18.72
N ALA A 2 -5.30 -14.91 19.27
CA ALA A 2 -5.55 -13.69 18.50
C ALA A 2 -4.35 -13.19 17.68
N ILE A 3 -3.15 -13.11 18.27
CA ILE A 3 -1.91 -12.68 17.57
C ILE A 3 -1.58 -13.58 16.38
N LYS A 4 -1.71 -14.90 16.54
CA LYS A 4 -1.49 -15.84 15.43
C LYS A 4 -2.50 -15.62 14.30
N ALA A 5 -3.77 -15.36 14.64
CA ALA A 5 -4.81 -15.05 13.65
C ALA A 5 -4.57 -13.71 12.94
N GLN A 6 -4.16 -12.66 13.68
CA GLN A 6 -3.79 -11.37 13.10
C GLN A 6 -2.59 -11.52 12.17
N ARG A 7 -1.52 -12.19 12.60
CA ARG A 7 -0.34 -12.46 11.76
C ARG A 7 -0.70 -13.25 10.50
N PHE A 8 -1.53 -14.29 10.63
CA PHE A 8 -2.01 -15.05 9.48
C PHE A 8 -2.78 -14.17 8.49
N SER A 9 -3.71 -13.37 8.98
CA SER A 9 -4.47 -12.41 8.17
C SER A 9 -3.54 -11.43 7.44
N LEU A 10 -2.62 -10.79 8.16
CA LEU A 10 -1.66 -9.85 7.57
C LEU A 10 -0.82 -10.52 6.48
N ASN A 11 -0.27 -11.71 6.71
CA ASN A 11 0.52 -12.40 5.68
C ASN A 11 -0.32 -12.83 4.48
N TYR A 12 -1.60 -13.19 4.69
CA TYR A 12 -2.52 -13.51 3.59
C TYR A 12 -2.82 -12.28 2.72
N HIS A 13 -3.08 -11.11 3.32
CA HIS A 13 -3.37 -9.86 2.62
C HIS A 13 -2.14 -9.17 2.02
N TYR A 14 -0.95 -9.44 2.58
CA TYR A 14 0.32 -8.81 2.23
C TYR A 14 1.42 -9.87 2.04
N PRO A 15 1.30 -10.70 0.99
CA PRO A 15 2.27 -11.75 0.69
C PRO A 15 3.63 -11.18 0.28
N THR A 16 4.63 -12.04 0.31
CA THR A 16 5.97 -11.78 -0.22
C THR A 16 5.95 -11.70 -1.75
N VAL A 17 7.01 -11.14 -2.35
CA VAL A 17 7.16 -11.08 -3.81
C VAL A 17 7.19 -12.48 -4.44
N ALA A 18 7.76 -13.47 -3.75
CA ALA A 18 7.76 -14.86 -4.21
C ALA A 18 6.34 -15.45 -4.27
N GLU A 19 5.53 -15.23 -3.24
CA GLU A 19 4.12 -15.66 -3.22
C GLU A 19 3.28 -14.89 -4.26
N ILE A 20 3.58 -13.62 -4.52
CA ILE A 20 2.93 -12.84 -5.58
C ILE A 20 3.25 -13.42 -6.96
N LYS A 21 4.50 -13.82 -7.20
CA LYS A 21 4.88 -14.51 -8.43
C LYS A 21 4.04 -15.76 -8.63
N ASP A 22 3.86 -16.58 -7.59
CA ASP A 22 3.05 -17.79 -7.66
C ASP A 22 1.56 -17.48 -7.92
N ILE A 23 1.00 -16.45 -7.26
CA ILE A 23 -0.36 -15.95 -7.52
C ILE A 23 -0.55 -15.59 -9.01
N VAL A 24 0.40 -14.86 -9.59
CA VAL A 24 0.36 -14.43 -10.99
C VAL A 24 0.53 -15.61 -11.95
N GLU A 25 1.50 -16.48 -11.71
CA GLU A 25 1.80 -17.64 -12.58
C GLU A 25 0.65 -18.65 -12.62
N THR A 26 0.02 -18.90 -11.47
CA THR A 26 -1.15 -19.79 -11.35
C THR A 26 -2.47 -19.14 -11.77
N LYS A 27 -2.45 -17.83 -12.06
CA LYS A 27 -3.66 -17.02 -12.32
C LYS A 27 -4.69 -17.19 -11.20
N ALA A 28 -4.22 -17.10 -9.96
CA ALA A 28 -5.06 -17.33 -8.80
C ALA A 28 -6.25 -16.34 -8.78
N PRO A 29 -7.42 -16.74 -8.27
CA PRO A 29 -8.62 -15.88 -8.21
C PRO A 29 -8.44 -14.58 -7.41
N ARG A 30 -7.35 -14.48 -6.65
CA ARG A 30 -7.00 -13.32 -5.81
C ARG A 30 -6.36 -12.15 -6.59
N ILE A 31 -6.06 -12.34 -7.87
CA ILE A 31 -5.67 -11.22 -8.73
C ILE A 31 -6.85 -10.24 -8.82
N TYR A 32 -6.58 -8.96 -8.62
CA TYR A 32 -7.60 -7.89 -8.61
C TYR A 32 -8.67 -8.03 -7.52
N GLU A 33 -8.36 -8.65 -6.38
CA GLU A 33 -9.31 -8.81 -5.28
C GLU A 33 -9.65 -7.50 -4.54
N LYS A 34 -8.77 -6.48 -4.60
CA LYS A 34 -8.95 -5.22 -3.85
C LYS A 34 -9.59 -4.14 -4.71
N THR A 35 -10.63 -3.53 -4.16
CA THR A 35 -11.40 -2.43 -4.77
C THR A 35 -11.42 -1.22 -3.85
N SER A 36 -11.85 -0.05 -4.35
CA SER A 36 -11.94 1.20 -3.58
C SER A 36 -12.83 1.15 -2.33
N HIS A 37 -13.62 0.09 -2.16
CA HIS A 37 -14.51 -0.13 -1.02
C HIS A 37 -13.85 -0.96 0.08
N HIS A 38 -12.68 -1.54 -0.18
CA HIS A 38 -11.93 -2.31 0.81
C HIS A 38 -11.08 -1.38 1.67
N HIS A 39 -10.98 -1.71 2.96
CA HIS A 39 -10.19 -0.94 3.93
C HIS A 39 -8.70 -0.91 3.60
N ASP A 40 -8.19 -1.93 2.90
CA ASP A 40 -6.80 -2.09 2.49
C ASP A 40 -6.55 -1.70 1.03
N PHE A 41 -7.44 -0.90 0.43
CA PHE A 41 -7.24 -0.31 -0.89
C PHE A 41 -6.01 0.59 -0.89
N LEU A 42 -5.15 0.47 -1.91
CA LEU A 42 -3.85 1.17 -2.01
C LEU A 42 -2.87 0.93 -0.86
N HIS A 43 -3.08 -0.14 -0.08
CA HIS A 43 -2.12 -0.59 0.91
C HIS A 43 -1.10 -1.54 0.29
N TYR A 44 0.15 -1.45 0.73
CA TYR A 44 1.23 -2.34 0.29
C TYR A 44 2.23 -2.61 1.42
N LYS A 45 2.95 -3.72 1.32
CA LYS A 45 3.99 -4.14 2.26
C LYS A 45 5.31 -3.46 1.97
N LEU A 46 5.88 -2.84 2.99
CA LEU A 46 7.25 -2.30 3.00
C LEU A 46 8.29 -3.34 3.46
N GLY A 47 7.88 -4.23 4.36
CA GLY A 47 8.81 -5.17 4.98
C GLY A 47 8.16 -5.99 6.07
N ILE A 48 8.98 -6.45 7.00
CA ILE A 48 8.56 -7.21 8.18
C ILE A 48 9.03 -6.45 9.41
N ALA A 49 8.13 -6.23 10.35
CA ALA A 49 8.41 -5.55 11.61
C ALA A 49 7.53 -6.13 12.73
N ASN A 50 7.79 -5.71 13.96
CA ASN A 50 6.82 -5.87 15.03
C ASN A 50 5.76 -4.79 14.85
N VAL A 51 4.50 -5.20 14.73
CA VAL A 51 3.38 -4.29 14.47
C VAL A 51 2.39 -4.30 15.62
N GLU A 52 1.68 -3.20 15.80
CA GLU A 52 0.70 -3.07 16.88
C GLU A 52 -0.43 -4.12 16.74
N LYS A 53 -0.85 -4.67 17.87
CA LYS A 53 -1.98 -5.61 17.94
C LYS A 53 -3.31 -4.91 17.64
N SER A 54 -4.22 -5.62 16.98
CA SER A 54 -5.53 -5.09 16.61
C SER A 54 -6.57 -5.15 17.75
N PHE A 55 -6.14 -5.48 18.97
CA PHE A 55 -7.03 -5.69 20.12
C PHE A 55 -6.35 -5.19 21.40
N LYS A 56 -7.16 -4.76 22.38
CA LYS A 56 -6.65 -4.33 23.67
C LYS A 56 -6.46 -5.52 24.60
N LEU A 57 -5.34 -5.53 25.33
CA LEU A 57 -5.17 -6.41 26.48
C LEU A 57 -5.58 -5.61 27.71
N ASP A 58 -6.50 -6.15 28.49
CA ASP A 58 -6.85 -5.62 29.81
C ASP A 58 -5.88 -6.21 30.83
N TYR A 59 -5.01 -5.37 31.38
CA TYR A 59 -4.08 -5.74 32.44
C TYR A 59 -4.24 -4.71 33.55
N GLN A 60 -4.67 -5.18 34.71
CA GLN A 60 -4.82 -4.35 35.90
C GLN A 60 -3.60 -4.55 36.78
N GLU A 61 -2.69 -3.58 36.74
CA GLU A 61 -1.59 -3.50 37.71
C GLU A 61 -2.20 -2.97 39.01
N GLU A 62 -2.56 -3.85 39.94
CA GLU A 62 -2.96 -3.41 41.28
C GLU A 62 -1.75 -2.78 41.97
N GLU A 63 -1.71 -1.44 42.04
CA GLU A 63 -0.63 -0.64 42.67
C GLU A 63 -0.39 -0.98 44.16
N PHE A 64 -1.26 -1.80 44.78
CA PHE A 64 -1.26 -2.11 46.21
C PHE A 64 -1.12 -3.60 46.57
N ASN A 65 -0.60 -4.47 45.69
CA ASN A 65 -0.28 -5.84 46.11
C ASN A 65 1.06 -5.89 46.88
N GLN A 66 0.97 -6.02 48.21
CA GLN A 66 2.11 -6.28 49.11
C GLN A 66 2.75 -7.66 48.89
N ARG A 67 2.21 -8.50 47.98
CA ARG A 67 2.77 -9.78 47.56
C ARG A 67 3.01 -9.76 46.05
N ARG A 68 4.17 -9.24 45.65
CA ARG A 68 4.75 -9.54 44.35
C ARG A 68 5.37 -10.94 44.44
N ASP A 69 4.63 -11.93 43.97
CA ASP A 69 5.09 -13.31 43.87
C ASP A 69 5.54 -13.60 42.42
N GLU A 70 6.28 -14.68 42.19
CA GLU A 70 6.82 -15.07 40.86
C GLU A 70 5.74 -15.10 39.76
N LEU A 71 4.51 -15.49 40.10
CA LEU A 71 3.38 -15.50 39.16
C LEU A 71 2.98 -14.11 38.64
N PHE A 72 3.22 -13.05 39.42
CA PHE A 72 2.94 -11.68 38.99
C PHE A 72 3.98 -11.21 37.96
N ASP A 73 5.24 -11.56 38.19
CA ASP A 73 6.34 -11.28 37.25
C ASP A 73 6.13 -12.07 35.95
N ASP A 74 5.74 -13.35 36.02
CA ASP A 74 5.36 -14.17 34.86
C ASP A 74 4.19 -13.56 34.07
N ALA A 75 3.16 -13.07 34.78
CA ALA A 75 2.00 -12.45 34.14
C ALA A 75 2.36 -11.12 33.45
N LYS A 76 3.26 -10.34 34.04
CA LYS A 76 3.78 -9.11 33.45
C LYS A 76 4.64 -9.39 32.23
N GLU A 77 5.55 -10.35 32.30
CA GLU A 77 6.37 -10.78 31.15
C GLU A 77 5.47 -11.26 30.00
N LEU A 78 4.42 -12.01 30.30
CA LEU A 78 3.45 -12.46 29.30
C LEU A 78 2.69 -11.30 28.65
N TYR A 79 2.30 -10.30 29.45
CA TYR A 79 1.63 -9.09 28.95
C TYR A 79 2.56 -8.29 28.02
N GLU A 80 3.80 -8.07 28.44
CA GLU A 80 4.82 -7.36 27.67
C GLU A 80 5.14 -8.10 26.37
N PHE A 81 5.32 -9.42 26.41
CA PHE A 81 5.57 -10.26 25.23
C PHE A 81 4.45 -10.18 24.18
N TYR A 82 3.19 -10.08 24.62
CA TYR A 82 2.03 -9.95 23.73
C TYR A 82 1.59 -8.49 23.49
N THR A 83 2.51 -7.54 23.67
CA THR A 83 2.29 -6.14 23.30
C THR A 83 2.13 -6.00 21.79
N ASP A 84 3.05 -6.61 21.04
CA ASP A 84 3.10 -6.50 19.59
C ASP A 84 2.87 -7.85 18.89
N VAL A 85 2.49 -7.77 17.62
CA VAL A 85 2.55 -8.90 16.70
C VAL A 85 3.94 -8.93 16.09
N GLU A 86 4.79 -9.82 16.60
CA GLU A 86 6.14 -9.97 16.07
C GLU A 86 6.15 -10.47 14.61
N GLN A 87 7.17 -10.07 13.85
CA GLN A 87 7.46 -10.59 12.50
C GLN A 87 6.23 -10.58 11.57
N ALA A 88 5.51 -9.46 11.53
CA ALA A 88 4.35 -9.26 10.67
C ALA A 88 4.65 -8.24 9.55
N PRO A 89 3.91 -8.29 8.42
CA PRO A 89 4.02 -7.29 7.36
C PRO A 89 3.85 -5.86 7.88
N LEU A 90 4.86 -5.02 7.65
CA LEU A 90 4.74 -3.57 7.82
C LEU A 90 4.06 -2.99 6.59
N ILE A 91 2.93 -2.32 6.80
CA ILE A 91 2.06 -1.83 5.73
C ILE A 91 2.17 -0.32 5.62
N ASN A 92 2.14 0.19 4.40
CA ASN A 92 1.98 1.61 4.12
C ASN A 92 0.70 1.87 3.33
N ASP A 93 0.15 3.07 3.48
CA ASP A 93 -1.11 3.48 2.88
C ASP A 93 -0.97 4.78 2.07
N LEU A 94 -1.28 4.69 0.77
CA LEU A 94 -1.24 5.82 -0.16
C LEU A 94 -2.47 6.74 -0.07
N ASN A 95 -3.54 6.35 0.64
CA ASN A 95 -4.73 7.20 0.81
C ASN A 95 -4.49 8.39 1.75
N HIS A 96 -3.54 8.27 2.67
CA HIS A 96 -3.29 9.28 3.71
C HIS A 96 -2.33 10.40 3.29
N GLY A 97 -1.78 10.35 2.07
CA GLY A 97 -0.98 11.43 1.51
C GLY A 97 0.26 10.98 0.74
N PRO A 98 1.11 11.94 0.31
CA PRO A 98 2.33 11.65 -0.42
C PRO A 98 3.35 10.93 0.48
N ILE A 99 4.06 9.97 -0.11
CA ILE A 99 5.13 9.20 0.54
C ILE A 99 6.47 9.59 -0.06
N ALA A 100 7.48 9.78 0.80
CA ALA A 100 8.85 10.09 0.41
C ALA A 100 9.80 8.98 0.87
N TYR A 101 10.63 8.48 -0.06
CA TYR A 101 11.69 7.53 0.24
C TYR A 101 13.04 8.25 0.38
N ILE A 102 13.77 7.94 1.44
CA ILE A 102 15.07 8.53 1.74
C ILE A 102 16.09 7.40 1.86
N GLY A 103 17.17 7.47 1.07
CA GLY A 103 18.21 6.44 1.07
C GLY A 103 18.98 6.37 -0.24
N ALA A 104 19.77 5.30 -0.39
CA ALA A 104 20.51 5.04 -1.62
C ALA A 104 19.55 4.81 -2.79
N ARG A 105 19.83 5.42 -3.95
CA ARG A 105 18.90 5.45 -5.09
C ARG A 105 18.49 4.06 -5.58
N HIS A 106 19.41 3.11 -5.61
CA HIS A 106 19.12 1.74 -6.05
C HIS A 106 18.11 1.05 -5.12
N LEU A 107 18.25 1.18 -3.79
CA LEU A 107 17.29 0.63 -2.82
C LEU A 107 15.90 1.27 -2.95
N ILE A 108 15.85 2.58 -3.24
CA ILE A 108 14.58 3.27 -3.50
C ILE A 108 13.89 2.70 -4.74
N LEU A 109 14.65 2.47 -5.83
CA LEU A 109 14.10 1.90 -7.05
C LEU A 109 13.57 0.48 -6.79
N GLU A 110 14.34 -0.38 -6.11
CA GLU A 110 13.89 -1.72 -5.73
C GLU A 110 12.59 -1.69 -4.91
N GLU A 111 12.46 -0.74 -3.98
CA GLU A 111 11.26 -0.62 -3.16
C GLU A 111 10.04 -0.14 -3.96
N LEU A 112 10.25 0.79 -4.90
CA LEU A 112 9.21 1.19 -5.85
C LEU A 112 8.77 0.02 -6.72
N GLU A 113 9.69 -0.82 -7.20
CA GLU A 113 9.35 -2.01 -7.99
C GLU A 113 8.49 -2.99 -7.19
N LYS A 114 8.86 -3.26 -5.93
CA LYS A 114 8.04 -4.10 -5.03
C LYS A 114 6.65 -3.51 -4.81
N MET A 115 6.54 -2.21 -4.57
CA MET A 115 5.26 -1.52 -4.41
C MET A 115 4.39 -1.69 -5.68
N LEU A 116 4.97 -1.49 -6.86
CA LEU A 116 4.25 -1.60 -8.14
C LEU A 116 3.75 -3.01 -8.40
N ILE A 117 4.58 -4.02 -8.15
CA ILE A 117 4.19 -5.43 -8.33
C ILE A 117 3.03 -5.78 -7.39
N GLN A 118 3.10 -5.37 -6.12
CA GLN A 118 2.04 -5.59 -5.15
C GLN A 118 0.74 -4.91 -5.57
N LEU A 119 0.79 -3.61 -5.84
CA LEU A 119 -0.39 -2.83 -6.21
C LEU A 119 -1.02 -3.34 -7.51
N SER A 120 -0.22 -3.62 -8.53
CA SER A 120 -0.71 -4.12 -9.82
C SER A 120 -1.26 -5.54 -9.76
N THR A 121 -0.85 -6.37 -8.80
CA THR A 121 -1.40 -7.72 -8.63
C THR A 121 -2.78 -7.68 -8.00
N PHE A 122 -2.97 -6.85 -6.96
CA PHE A 122 -4.18 -6.86 -6.15
C PHE A 122 -5.24 -5.85 -6.58
N HIS A 123 -4.89 -4.83 -7.37
CA HIS A 123 -5.84 -3.82 -7.85
C HIS A 123 -6.03 -3.92 -9.36
N SER A 124 -7.28 -3.83 -9.80
CA SER A 124 -7.58 -3.78 -11.23
C SER A 124 -6.98 -2.53 -11.88
N TYR A 125 -6.55 -2.65 -13.13
CA TYR A 125 -6.16 -1.51 -13.97
C TYR A 125 -7.38 -0.64 -14.36
N HIS A 126 -8.59 -1.01 -13.93
CA HIS A 126 -9.79 -0.16 -13.97
C HIS A 126 -9.90 0.76 -12.75
N ASP A 127 -9.25 0.41 -11.64
CA ASP A 127 -9.33 1.14 -10.37
C ASP A 127 -8.05 1.93 -10.09
N LEU A 128 -6.92 1.53 -10.69
CA LEU A 128 -5.61 2.13 -10.47
C LEU A 128 -4.83 2.27 -11.78
N GLU A 129 -4.26 3.46 -12.01
CA GLU A 129 -3.32 3.77 -13.09
C GLU A 129 -2.01 4.30 -12.50
N PHE A 130 -0.91 4.05 -13.20
CA PHE A 130 0.43 4.48 -12.80
C PHE A 130 0.99 5.50 -13.79
N LEU A 131 1.65 6.51 -13.23
CA LEU A 131 2.40 7.53 -13.97
C LEU A 131 3.79 7.66 -13.34
N PHE A 132 4.83 7.46 -14.12
CA PHE A 132 6.20 7.74 -13.72
C PHE A 132 6.69 9.05 -14.31
N VAL A 133 7.23 9.87 -13.44
CA VAL A 133 8.03 11.05 -13.80
C VAL A 133 9.44 10.77 -13.31
N THR A 134 10.35 10.54 -14.24
CA THR A 134 11.72 10.09 -13.93
C THR A 134 12.72 10.74 -14.89
N ARG A 135 14.01 10.62 -14.58
CA ARG A 135 15.07 11.05 -15.49
C ARG A 135 15.30 9.99 -16.56
N GLU A 136 15.83 10.40 -17.71
CA GLU A 136 16.03 9.51 -18.86
C GLU A 136 16.99 8.33 -18.56
N ASP A 137 17.98 8.53 -17.69
CA ASP A 137 18.93 7.49 -17.25
C ASP A 137 18.28 6.36 -16.44
N GLU A 138 17.14 6.62 -15.80
CA GLU A 138 16.43 5.65 -14.94
C GLU A 138 15.31 4.89 -15.67
N VAL A 139 15.00 5.29 -16.90
CA VAL A 139 13.93 4.69 -17.70
C VAL A 139 14.20 3.22 -17.99
N GLU A 140 15.46 2.84 -18.21
CA GLU A 140 15.82 1.45 -18.50
C GLU A 140 15.56 0.53 -17.29
N THR A 141 15.74 1.01 -16.06
CA THR A 141 15.42 0.24 -14.85
C THR A 141 13.92 -0.01 -14.73
N LEU A 142 13.10 1.03 -14.94
CA LEU A 142 11.64 0.94 -14.81
C LEU A 142 10.94 0.44 -16.10
N LYS A 143 11.73 0.05 -17.10
CA LYS A 143 11.27 -0.29 -18.44
C LYS A 143 10.26 -1.41 -18.46
N TRP A 144 10.44 -2.40 -17.59
CA TRP A 144 9.59 -3.59 -17.47
C TRP A 144 8.14 -3.21 -17.12
N ALA A 145 7.93 -2.12 -16.36
CA ALA A 145 6.59 -1.72 -15.93
C ALA A 145 5.68 -1.37 -17.12
N ARG A 146 6.22 -1.07 -18.31
CA ARG A 146 5.45 -0.87 -19.55
C ARG A 146 4.47 -2.01 -19.87
N TRP A 147 4.76 -3.21 -19.38
CA TRP A 147 3.95 -4.40 -19.62
C TRP A 147 2.75 -4.48 -18.67
N LEU A 148 2.74 -3.72 -17.59
CA LEU A 148 1.59 -3.62 -16.69
C LEU A 148 0.45 -2.89 -17.42
N PRO A 149 -0.79 -3.39 -17.36
CA PRO A 149 -1.94 -2.69 -17.93
C PRO A 149 -2.19 -1.35 -17.23
N HIS A 150 -1.78 -1.22 -15.96
CA HIS A 150 -1.85 0.01 -15.15
C HIS A 150 -1.02 1.17 -15.71
N MET A 151 -0.01 0.90 -16.55
CA MET A 151 0.79 1.97 -17.17
C MET A 151 0.11 2.64 -18.37
N THR A 152 -1.07 2.18 -18.80
CA THR A 152 -1.83 2.86 -19.86
C THR A 152 -2.80 3.83 -19.24
N LEU A 153 -2.59 5.12 -19.48
CA LEU A 153 -3.55 6.18 -19.14
C LEU A 153 -4.68 6.14 -20.16
N ARG A 154 -5.81 5.55 -19.77
CA ARG A 154 -6.91 5.18 -20.66
C ARG A 154 -7.53 6.37 -21.37
N GLY A 155 -7.79 7.47 -20.66
CA GLY A 155 -8.41 8.67 -21.21
C GLY A 155 -7.63 9.32 -22.36
N GLN A 156 -6.33 9.02 -22.49
CA GLN A 156 -5.51 9.51 -23.60
C GLN A 156 -4.94 8.39 -24.47
N ASN A 157 -5.11 7.13 -24.06
CA ASN A 157 -4.47 5.96 -24.65
C ASN A 157 -2.93 6.12 -24.80
N ILE A 158 -2.28 6.66 -23.75
CA ILE A 158 -0.84 6.92 -23.71
C ILE A 158 -0.21 6.12 -22.56
N ARG A 159 1.05 5.71 -22.71
CA ARG A 159 1.82 5.11 -21.62
C ARG A 159 2.28 6.17 -20.63
N GLY A 160 2.03 5.95 -19.34
CA GLY A 160 2.36 6.84 -18.22
C GLY A 160 3.86 6.92 -17.90
N PHE A 161 4.70 7.25 -18.87
CA PHE A 161 6.13 7.50 -18.70
C PHE A 161 6.49 8.91 -19.18
N VAL A 162 6.96 9.73 -18.25
CA VAL A 162 7.44 11.09 -18.49
C VAL A 162 8.92 11.14 -18.13
N TYR A 163 9.76 11.29 -19.15
CA TYR A 163 11.22 11.30 -18.99
C TYR A 163 11.95 12.29 -19.91
N ASN A 164 11.22 12.96 -20.80
CA ASN A 164 11.75 14.02 -21.65
C ASN A 164 10.69 15.11 -21.88
N GLN A 165 11.10 16.21 -22.50
CA GLN A 165 10.22 17.37 -22.74
C GLN A 165 8.97 17.00 -23.54
N ARG A 166 9.10 16.16 -24.57
CA ARG A 166 7.97 15.77 -25.42
C ARG A 166 6.91 15.00 -24.64
N THR A 167 7.31 13.98 -23.88
CA THR A 167 6.40 13.16 -23.06
C THR A 167 5.78 13.98 -21.93
N ARG A 168 6.54 14.90 -21.34
CA ARG A 168 6.06 15.85 -20.34
C ARG A 168 4.89 16.69 -20.85
N ASP A 169 5.07 17.36 -21.98
CA ASP A 169 4.07 18.30 -22.51
C ASP A 169 2.79 17.56 -22.95
N GLN A 170 2.93 16.33 -23.45
CA GLN A 170 1.81 15.50 -23.87
C GLN A 170 1.01 14.92 -22.69
N ILE A 171 1.70 14.39 -21.67
CA ILE A 171 1.04 13.63 -20.57
C ILE A 171 0.62 14.57 -19.43
N LEU A 172 1.54 15.41 -18.94
CA LEU A 172 1.27 16.19 -17.72
C LEU A 172 0.19 17.25 -17.93
N THR A 173 0.05 17.79 -19.14
CA THR A 173 -1.03 18.73 -19.47
C THR A 173 -2.40 18.06 -19.30
N SER A 174 -2.55 16.82 -19.77
CA SER A 174 -3.80 16.07 -19.64
C SER A 174 -4.11 15.70 -18.19
N ILE A 175 -3.08 15.24 -17.46
CA ILE A 175 -3.20 14.90 -16.04
C ILE A 175 -3.56 16.14 -15.21
N TYR A 176 -2.96 17.29 -15.50
CA TYR A 176 -3.28 18.55 -14.83
C TYR A 176 -4.74 18.95 -15.03
N SER A 177 -5.26 18.86 -16.25
CA SER A 177 -6.68 19.13 -16.54
C SER A 177 -7.60 18.18 -15.78
N MET A 178 -7.31 16.87 -15.79
CA MET A 178 -8.09 15.88 -15.05
C MET A 178 -8.09 16.13 -13.54
N ILE A 179 -6.92 16.44 -12.95
CA ILE A 179 -6.83 16.80 -11.52
C ILE A 179 -7.66 18.05 -11.21
N LYS A 180 -7.60 19.07 -12.08
CA LYS A 180 -8.37 20.32 -11.91
C LYS A 180 -9.88 20.06 -11.92
N GLU A 181 -10.37 19.23 -12.84
CA GLU A 181 -11.77 18.81 -12.90
C GLU A 181 -12.20 18.07 -11.62
N ARG A 182 -11.36 17.13 -11.14
CA ARG A 182 -11.64 16.40 -9.89
C ARG A 182 -11.70 17.32 -8.68
N ILE A 183 -10.77 18.27 -8.56
CA ILE A 183 -10.78 19.29 -7.50
C ILE A 183 -12.07 20.12 -7.55
N GLN A 184 -12.51 20.51 -8.75
CA GLN A 184 -13.76 21.25 -8.91
C GLN A 184 -14.97 20.40 -8.50
N ALA A 185 -15.05 19.14 -8.95
CA ALA A 185 -16.13 18.23 -8.56
C ALA A 185 -16.21 18.01 -7.05
N VAL A 186 -15.05 17.88 -6.38
CA VAL A 186 -14.98 17.81 -4.91
C VAL A 186 -15.56 19.06 -4.28
N ARG A 187 -15.14 20.26 -4.73
CA ARG A 187 -15.65 21.54 -4.18
C ARG A 187 -17.15 21.72 -4.36
N GLU A 188 -17.69 21.29 -5.50
CA GLU A 188 -19.13 21.41 -5.79
C GLU A 188 -19.98 20.45 -4.94
N ARG A 189 -19.52 19.21 -4.76
CA ARG A 189 -20.23 18.15 -4.01
C ARG A 189 -19.89 18.08 -2.53
N SER A 190 -18.98 18.91 -2.02
CA SER A 190 -18.73 19.07 -0.58
C SER A 190 -19.98 19.49 0.23
N ARG A 191 -21.06 19.88 -0.47
CA ARG A 191 -22.34 20.30 0.11
C ARG A 191 -23.33 19.15 0.37
N SER A 192 -23.09 17.93 -0.14
CA SER A 192 -24.05 16.81 -0.09
C SER A 192 -23.65 15.64 0.83
N ASN A 193 -22.55 15.73 1.61
CA ASN A 193 -22.04 14.64 2.47
C ASN A 193 -21.77 13.29 1.76
N GLU A 194 -21.77 13.24 0.43
CA GLU A 194 -21.47 12.02 -0.33
C GLU A 194 -19.95 11.86 -0.51
N GLN A 195 -19.42 10.66 -0.21
CA GLN A 195 -18.04 10.32 -0.56
C GLN A 195 -17.89 10.24 -2.08
N ILE A 196 -16.91 10.97 -2.62
CA ILE A 196 -16.60 10.97 -4.04
C ILE A 196 -15.48 9.97 -4.28
N ILE A 197 -15.78 8.91 -5.04
CA ILE A 197 -14.79 7.95 -5.50
C ILE A 197 -14.47 8.27 -6.96
N PHE A 198 -13.20 8.51 -7.26
CA PHE A 198 -12.73 8.70 -8.62
C PHE A 198 -12.10 7.42 -9.12
N THR A 199 -12.51 6.97 -10.30
CA THR A 199 -11.85 5.89 -11.03
C THR A 199 -10.98 6.47 -12.16
N PRO A 200 -9.95 5.74 -12.60
CA PRO A 200 -9.39 5.90 -13.95
C PRO A 200 -10.48 6.10 -15.01
N GLN A 201 -10.25 7.03 -15.95
CA GLN A 201 -11.15 7.33 -17.07
C GLN A 201 -10.72 6.56 -18.31
#